data_AF-A0A535RN21-F1
#
_entry.id   AF-A0A535RN21-F1
#
_cell.length_a   1.000
_cell.length_b   1.000
_cell.length_c   1.000
_cell.angle_alpha   90.00
_cell.angle_beta   90.00
_cell.angle_gamma   90.00
#
_symmetry.space_group_name_H-M   'P 1'
#
loop_
_entity.id
_entity.type
_entity.pdbx_description
1 polymer ?
#
loop_
_entity_poly.entity_id
_entity_poly.type
_entity_poly.pdbx_seq_one_letter_code
_entity_poly.pdbx_strand_id
1 'polypeptide(L)'
;MLDIETLLLFLSSRRQSGEVSTDLKRFPGIAYKGPCHVYITLIAGKVITCIVQDQEGRTLVEGESALQALKGMGQLDWDWSTTSLKSVLASPAQTNLPDMSLIIPRRIVPLEMIDRNTLPRRHWQILLLVDGSRTAARIATILSVSPSQSDIQEVIRMLQDLHQRGIIVAVDT
;
A
#
# COMPACT_ATOMS: atom_id res chain seq x y z
N MET A 1 -15.85 -15.51 -10.64
CA MET A 1 -16.70 -14.43 -10.07
C MET A 1 -16.95 -14.74 -8.61
N LEU A 2 -16.48 -13.86 -7.73
CA LEU A 2 -16.55 -14.01 -6.28
C LEU A 2 -17.16 -12.72 -5.71
N ASP A 3 -17.95 -12.81 -4.64
CA ASP A 3 -18.38 -11.60 -3.94
C ASP A 3 -17.21 -11.01 -3.13
N ILE A 4 -17.24 -9.69 -2.92
CA ILE A 4 -16.15 -8.99 -2.24
C ILE A 4 -16.04 -9.37 -0.76
N GLU A 5 -17.13 -9.73 -0.08
CA GLU A 5 -17.08 -10.06 1.34
C GLU A 5 -16.34 -11.38 1.57
N THR A 6 -16.62 -12.39 0.75
CA THR A 6 -15.93 -13.68 0.73
C THR A 6 -14.46 -13.51 0.38
N LEU A 7 -14.13 -12.64 -0.60
CA LEU A 7 -12.73 -12.37 -0.96
C LEU A 7 -11.97 -11.73 0.20
N LEU A 8 -12.52 -10.66 0.78
CA LEU A 8 -11.90 -9.96 1.90
C LEU A 8 -11.80 -10.87 3.13
N LEU A 9 -12.80 -11.71 3.40
CA LEU A 9 -12.74 -12.69 4.49
C LEU A 9 -11.59 -13.68 4.27
N PHE A 10 -11.46 -14.23 3.06
CA PHE A 10 -10.38 -15.14 2.70
C PHE A 10 -9.00 -14.47 2.87
N LEU A 11 -8.81 -13.27 2.33
CA LEU A 11 -7.57 -12.52 2.45
C LEU A 11 -7.26 -12.13 3.91
N SER A 12 -8.29 -11.81 4.70
CA SER A 12 -8.15 -11.52 6.13
C SER A 12 -7.68 -12.74 6.92
N SER A 13 -8.25 -13.91 6.67
CA SER A 13 -7.93 -15.16 7.36
C SER A 13 -6.47 -15.56 7.18
N ARG A 14 -5.91 -15.24 6.01
CA ARG A 14 -4.52 -15.52 5.63
C ARG A 14 -3.58 -14.33 5.86
N ARG A 15 -4.08 -13.24 6.46
CA ARG A 15 -3.36 -11.98 6.70
C ARG A 15 -2.60 -11.49 5.45
N GLN A 16 -3.23 -11.61 4.29
CA GLN A 16 -2.60 -11.26 3.02
C GLN A 16 -2.50 -9.73 2.88
N SER A 17 -1.40 -9.29 2.29
CA SER A 17 -1.19 -7.90 1.91
C SER A 17 -1.09 -7.82 0.39
N GLY A 18 -1.68 -6.80 -0.20
CA GLY A 18 -1.74 -6.64 -1.65
C GLY A 18 -2.90 -5.76 -2.09
N GLU A 19 -3.16 -5.75 -3.38
CA GLU A 19 -4.23 -4.99 -4.00
C GLU A 19 -5.23 -5.92 -4.68
N VAL A 20 -6.50 -5.72 -4.37
CA VAL A 20 -7.62 -6.29 -5.09
C VAL A 20 -8.15 -5.22 -6.03
N SER A 21 -8.34 -5.52 -7.30
CA SER A 21 -8.87 -4.58 -8.26
C SER A 21 -9.94 -5.19 -9.17
N THR A 22 -10.78 -4.35 -9.77
CA THR A 22 -11.80 -4.79 -10.73
C THR A 22 -12.26 -3.63 -11.61
N ASP A 23 -12.65 -3.96 -12.85
CA ASP A 23 -13.24 -3.03 -13.81
C ASP A 23 -14.76 -3.08 -13.77
N LEU A 24 -15.38 -1.92 -13.65
CA LEU A 24 -16.83 -1.77 -13.62
C LEU A 24 -17.30 -0.85 -14.74
N LYS A 25 -18.39 -1.22 -15.41
CA LYS A 25 -19.02 -0.35 -16.41
C LYS A 25 -19.74 0.84 -15.79
N ARG A 26 -20.18 0.69 -14.54
CA ARG A 26 -20.89 1.71 -13.77
C ARG A 26 -20.80 1.40 -12.28
N PHE A 27 -20.60 2.42 -11.47
CA PHE A 27 -20.65 2.30 -10.02
C PHE A 27 -21.99 2.84 -9.48
N PRO A 28 -22.69 2.13 -8.58
CA PRO A 28 -23.95 2.56 -7.99
C PRO A 28 -23.70 3.72 -7.00
N GLY A 29 -24.66 4.64 -6.93
CA GLY A 29 -24.59 5.77 -5.99
C GLY A 29 -23.77 6.97 -6.48
N ILE A 30 -23.15 6.91 -7.66
CA ILE A 30 -22.47 8.07 -8.27
C ILE A 30 -23.17 8.53 -9.57
N ALA A 31 -23.11 9.83 -9.83
CA ALA A 31 -23.67 10.44 -11.04
C ALA A 31 -22.85 10.12 -12.31
N TYR A 32 -21.64 9.60 -12.14
CA TYR A 32 -20.76 9.17 -13.22
C TYR A 32 -21.33 7.93 -13.93
N LYS A 33 -21.39 7.97 -15.26
CA LYS A 33 -21.96 6.90 -16.11
C LYS A 33 -20.93 6.17 -16.96
N GLY A 34 -19.66 6.51 -16.82
CA GLY A 34 -18.57 5.87 -17.56
C GLY A 34 -18.02 4.63 -16.84
N PRO A 35 -17.15 3.88 -17.53
CA PRO A 35 -16.36 2.82 -16.92
C PRO A 35 -15.43 3.37 -15.85
N CYS A 36 -15.30 2.62 -14.76
CA CYS A 36 -14.51 2.97 -13.59
C CYS A 36 -13.74 1.76 -13.09
N HIS A 37 -12.56 2.01 -12.54
CA HIS A 37 -11.72 1.00 -11.94
C HIS A 37 -11.77 1.11 -10.42
N VAL A 38 -11.80 -0.02 -9.75
CA VAL A 38 -11.83 -0.10 -8.29
C VAL A 38 -10.52 -0.69 -7.82
N TYR A 39 -9.92 -0.07 -6.80
CA TYR A 39 -8.71 -0.54 -6.14
C TYR A 39 -8.98 -0.66 -4.64
N ILE A 40 -8.66 -1.81 -4.07
CA ILE A 40 -8.76 -2.08 -2.64
C ILE A 40 -7.40 -2.54 -2.17
N THR A 41 -6.74 -1.73 -1.35
CA THR A 41 -5.46 -2.12 -0.75
C THR A 41 -5.70 -2.81 0.58
N LEU A 42 -5.13 -4.00 0.75
CA LEU A 42 -5.13 -4.76 1.98
C LEU A 42 -3.73 -4.82 2.58
N ILE A 43 -3.64 -4.68 3.91
CA ILE A 43 -2.43 -4.89 4.69
C ILE A 43 -2.72 -5.83 5.84
N ALA A 44 -1.97 -6.93 5.92
CA ALA A 44 -2.12 -7.97 6.93
C ALA A 44 -3.59 -8.46 7.04
N GLY A 45 -4.29 -8.52 5.91
CA GLY A 45 -5.67 -8.94 5.85
C GLY A 45 -6.72 -7.87 6.18
N LYS A 46 -6.31 -6.63 6.44
CA LYS A 46 -7.21 -5.50 6.71
C LYS A 46 -7.25 -4.57 5.51
N VAL A 47 -8.45 -4.14 5.12
CA VAL A 47 -8.62 -3.09 4.11
C VAL A 47 -8.08 -1.78 4.67
N ILE A 48 -7.16 -1.17 3.94
CA ILE A 48 -6.55 0.13 4.28
C ILE A 48 -7.16 1.22 3.42
N THR A 49 -7.32 0.95 2.11
CA THR A 49 -7.94 1.89 1.18
C THR A 49 -8.91 1.16 0.27
N CYS A 50 -9.93 1.89 -0.18
CA CYS A 50 -10.84 1.47 -1.23
C CYS A 50 -11.11 2.72 -2.07
N ILE A 51 -10.75 2.69 -3.35
CA ILE A 51 -10.82 3.85 -4.23
C ILE A 51 -11.48 3.42 -5.53
N VAL A 52 -12.40 4.23 -6.02
CA VAL A 52 -13.03 4.08 -7.33
C VAL A 52 -12.59 5.26 -8.17
N GLN A 53 -11.99 4.98 -9.30
CA GLN A 53 -11.47 5.98 -10.22
C GLN A 53 -12.15 5.89 -11.57
N ASP A 54 -12.24 7.02 -12.28
CA ASP A 54 -12.58 7.01 -13.70
C ASP A 54 -11.37 6.63 -14.57
N GLN A 55 -11.57 6.57 -15.88
CA GLN A 55 -10.50 6.28 -16.84
C GLN A 55 -9.40 7.35 -16.89
N GLU A 56 -9.67 8.56 -16.40
CA GLU A 56 -8.70 9.65 -16.30
C GLU A 56 -7.91 9.58 -14.97
N GLY A 57 -8.18 8.56 -14.13
CA GLY A 57 -7.56 8.39 -12.81
C GLY A 57 -8.14 9.32 -11.73
N ARG A 58 -9.26 10.00 -11.99
CA ARG A 58 -9.92 10.84 -11.00
C ARG A 58 -10.71 9.99 -10.03
N THR A 59 -10.46 10.17 -8.73
CA THR A 59 -11.23 9.51 -7.67
C THR A 59 -12.68 9.99 -7.69
N LEU A 60 -13.60 9.06 -7.96
CA LEU A 60 -15.03 9.28 -7.97
C LEU A 60 -15.64 9.07 -6.58
N VAL A 61 -15.18 8.04 -5.88
CA VAL A 61 -15.57 7.73 -4.51
C VAL A 61 -14.45 6.94 -3.83
N GLU A 62 -14.30 7.11 -2.53
CA GLU A 62 -13.26 6.46 -1.74
C GLU A 62 -13.74 6.08 -0.33
N GLY A 63 -12.93 5.26 0.34
CA GLY A 63 -13.11 4.85 1.72
C GLY A 63 -14.27 3.88 1.91
N GLU A 64 -14.92 4.00 3.07
CA GLU A 64 -16.00 3.09 3.49
C GLU A 64 -17.23 3.18 2.57
N SER A 65 -17.54 4.37 2.04
CA SER A 65 -18.64 4.56 1.08
C SER A 65 -18.45 3.75 -0.19
N ALA A 66 -17.21 3.69 -0.71
CA ALA A 66 -16.88 2.85 -1.85
C ALA A 66 -17.03 1.35 -1.51
N LEU A 67 -16.53 0.95 -0.34
CA LEU A 67 -16.59 -0.44 0.10
C LEU A 67 -18.04 -0.93 0.31
N GLN A 68 -18.90 -0.10 0.94
CA GLN A 68 -20.31 -0.42 1.15
C GLN A 68 -21.06 -0.56 -0.17
N ALA A 69 -20.81 0.32 -1.14
CA ALA A 69 -21.41 0.23 -2.46
C ALA A 69 -20.97 -1.04 -3.21
N LEU A 70 -19.72 -1.48 -3.05
CA LEU A 70 -19.21 -2.72 -3.64
C LEU A 70 -19.87 -3.98 -3.07
N LYS A 71 -20.13 -4.00 -1.75
CA LYS A 71 -20.86 -5.12 -1.12
C LYS A 71 -22.24 -5.34 -1.73
N GLY A 72 -22.90 -4.25 -2.18
CA GLY A 72 -24.20 -4.30 -2.84
C GLY A 72 -24.16 -4.76 -4.31
N MET A 73 -22.99 -4.86 -4.94
CA MET A 73 -22.87 -5.23 -6.37
C MET A 73 -22.85 -6.75 -6.62
N GLY A 74 -22.69 -7.56 -5.57
CA GLY A 74 -22.66 -9.02 -5.69
C GLY A 74 -21.32 -9.52 -6.25
N GLN A 75 -21.39 -10.46 -7.20
CA GLN A 75 -20.21 -11.14 -7.71
C GLN A 75 -19.53 -10.31 -8.81
N LEU A 76 -18.25 -10.02 -8.60
CA LEU A 76 -17.41 -9.31 -9.56
C LEU A 76 -16.21 -10.17 -9.95
N ASP A 77 -15.55 -9.77 -11.02
CA ASP A 77 -14.30 -10.40 -11.44
C ASP A 77 -13.14 -9.62 -10.82
N TRP A 78 -12.57 -10.20 -9.76
CA TRP A 78 -11.57 -9.56 -8.94
C TRP A 78 -10.19 -10.04 -9.35
N ASP A 79 -9.33 -9.09 -9.69
CA ASP A 79 -7.92 -9.32 -9.87
C ASP A 79 -7.21 -9.13 -8.53
N TRP A 80 -6.47 -10.14 -8.09
CA TRP A 80 -5.62 -10.03 -6.91
C TRP A 80 -4.17 -9.92 -7.34
N SER A 81 -3.52 -8.84 -6.95
CA SER A 81 -2.09 -8.67 -7.06
C SER A 81 -1.49 -8.59 -5.65
N THR A 82 -0.69 -9.59 -5.28
CA THR A 82 0.23 -9.40 -4.16
C THR A 82 1.19 -8.30 -4.58
N THR A 83 1.33 -7.24 -3.80
CA THR A 83 2.36 -6.20 -4.03
C THR A 83 3.75 -6.81 -3.78
N SER A 84 4.19 -7.73 -4.63
CA SER A 84 5.58 -7.85 -5.05
C SER A 84 5.63 -7.08 -6.35
N LEU A 85 6.11 -5.84 -6.30
CA LEU A 85 6.29 -5.05 -7.50
C LEU A 85 7.28 -5.79 -8.42
N LYS A 86 6.76 -6.49 -9.43
CA LYS A 86 7.53 -6.80 -10.62
C LYS A 86 7.88 -5.47 -11.30
N SER A 87 9.18 -5.23 -11.36
CA SER A 87 9.88 -4.81 -12.56
C SER A 87 9.26 -3.63 -13.31
N VAL A 88 9.69 -2.43 -12.94
CA VAL A 88 9.86 -1.39 -13.95
C VAL A 88 11.28 -1.56 -14.49
N LEU A 89 11.41 -2.35 -15.56
CA LEU A 89 12.54 -2.40 -16.48
C LEU A 89 13.91 -2.89 -15.93
N ALA A 90 14.11 -4.22 -15.81
CA ALA A 90 15.42 -4.84 -16.07
C ALA A 90 15.36 -6.38 -16.08
N SER A 91 16.13 -6.95 -17.01
CA SER A 91 16.49 -8.34 -17.33
C SER A 91 16.53 -9.40 -16.22
N PRO A 92 16.50 -10.71 -16.58
CA PRO A 92 16.64 -11.80 -15.63
C PRO A 92 18.11 -11.92 -15.17
N ALA A 93 18.47 -11.27 -14.08
CA ALA A 93 19.68 -11.60 -13.33
C ALA A 93 19.56 -11.17 -11.86
N GLN A 94 19.51 -12.19 -10.99
CA GLN A 94 19.93 -12.18 -9.60
C GLN A 94 19.12 -11.39 -8.56
N THR A 95 18.53 -12.18 -7.67
CA THR A 95 18.04 -11.88 -6.33
C THR A 95 19.09 -11.15 -5.50
N ASN A 96 19.06 -9.82 -5.48
CA ASN A 96 19.66 -9.02 -4.42
C ASN A 96 18.57 -8.09 -3.89
N LEU A 97 18.24 -8.22 -2.60
CA LEU A 97 17.42 -7.21 -1.92
C LEU A 97 18.12 -5.86 -2.12
N PRO A 98 17.43 -4.83 -2.63
CA PRO A 98 18.06 -3.54 -2.87
C PRO A 98 18.48 -2.96 -1.51
N ASP A 99 19.70 -2.43 -1.44
CA ASP A 99 20.31 -1.96 -0.20
C ASP A 99 19.59 -0.70 0.30
N MET A 100 18.60 -0.91 1.16
CA MET A 100 17.77 0.13 1.78
C MET A 100 18.56 1.17 2.60
N SER A 101 19.88 0.99 2.78
CA SER A 101 20.75 2.01 3.37
C SER A 101 20.97 3.22 2.46
N LEU A 102 20.96 3.03 1.13
CA LEU A 102 21.16 4.06 0.13
C LEU A 102 19.86 4.57 -0.48
N ILE A 103 18.77 3.82 -0.32
CA ILE A 103 17.51 4.10 -0.99
C ILE A 103 16.70 5.14 -0.23
N ILE A 104 16.02 5.99 -0.99
CA ILE A 104 15.09 6.97 -0.44
C ILE A 104 13.68 6.36 -0.39
N PRO A 105 13.17 5.99 0.79
CA PRO A 105 11.80 5.54 0.92
C PRO A 105 10.84 6.70 0.59
N ARG A 106 9.79 6.38 -0.16
CA ARG A 106 8.69 7.27 -0.49
C ARG A 106 7.37 6.60 -0.12
N ARG A 107 6.46 7.35 0.50
CA ARG A 107 5.11 6.86 0.82
C ARG A 107 4.30 6.71 -0.46
N ILE A 108 3.61 5.59 -0.59
CA ILE A 108 2.65 5.34 -1.67
C ILE A 108 1.23 5.76 -1.22
N VAL A 109 0.98 5.70 0.09
CA VAL A 109 -0.32 5.99 0.69
C VAL A 109 -0.25 7.28 1.51
N PRO A 110 -1.22 8.20 1.41
CA PRO A 110 -1.34 9.36 2.29
C PRO A 110 -1.41 8.94 3.77
N LEU A 111 -0.77 9.70 4.66
CA LEU A 111 -0.71 9.38 6.09
C LEU A 111 -2.10 9.28 6.73
N GLU A 112 -3.02 10.09 6.24
CA GLU A 112 -4.41 10.20 6.68
C GLU A 112 -5.19 8.90 6.45
N MET A 113 -4.77 8.10 5.48
CA MET A 113 -5.41 6.84 5.10
C MET A 113 -4.83 5.62 5.83
N ILE A 114 -3.74 5.79 6.60
CA ILE A 114 -3.10 4.68 7.33
C ILE A 114 -3.64 4.70 8.76
N ASP A 115 -4.40 3.67 9.16
CA ASP A 115 -4.94 3.57 10.51
C ASP A 115 -3.81 3.48 11.55
N ARG A 116 -3.81 4.40 12.53
CA ARG A 116 -2.82 4.48 13.61
C ARG A 116 -2.64 3.18 14.39
N ASN A 117 -3.64 2.31 14.40
CA ASN A 117 -3.61 1.05 15.12
C ASN A 117 -3.01 -0.12 14.32
N THR A 118 -2.68 0.07 13.04
CA THR A 118 -2.17 -1.00 12.17
C THR A 118 -0.66 -1.20 12.26
N LEU A 119 0.08 -0.20 12.74
CA LEU A 119 1.54 -0.23 12.83
C LEU A 119 2.01 0.01 14.28
N PRO A 120 3.11 -0.63 14.71
CA PRO A 120 3.77 -0.30 15.96
C PRO A 120 4.23 1.17 15.99
N ARG A 121 4.25 1.80 17.17
CA ARG A 121 4.66 3.21 17.36
C ARG A 121 5.95 3.59 16.62
N ARG A 122 6.95 2.71 16.65
CA ARG A 122 8.26 2.95 16.02
C ARG A 122 8.20 2.97 14.49
N HIS A 123 7.33 2.16 13.89
CA HIS A 123 7.07 2.16 12.45
C HIS A 123 6.35 3.45 12.03
N TRP A 124 5.42 3.93 12.85
CA TRP A 124 4.76 5.22 12.66
C TRP A 124 5.73 6.40 12.69
N GLN A 125 6.66 6.40 13.64
CA GLN A 125 7.69 7.44 13.74
C GLN A 125 8.56 7.49 12.48
N ILE A 126 8.98 6.33 11.97
CA ILE A 126 9.74 6.25 10.72
C ILE A 126 8.87 6.70 9.54
N LEU A 127 7.65 6.20 9.42
CA LEU A 127 6.74 6.50 8.32
C LEU A 127 6.40 8.01 8.22
N LEU A 128 6.31 8.71 9.34
CA LEU A 128 6.15 10.17 9.36
C LEU A 128 7.33 10.89 8.71
N LEU A 129 8.54 10.37 8.87
CA LEU A 129 9.79 10.92 8.34
C LEU A 129 10.07 10.52 6.89
N VAL A 130 9.40 9.47 6.39
CA VAL A 130 9.42 9.02 5.00
C VAL A 130 8.61 10.00 4.16
N ASP A 131 9.28 10.92 3.47
CA ASP A 131 8.66 11.89 2.55
C ASP A 131 9.18 11.79 1.11
N GLY A 132 10.02 10.79 0.82
CA GLY A 132 10.66 10.66 -0.48
C GLY A 132 11.92 11.51 -0.65
N SER A 133 12.49 12.07 0.43
CA SER A 133 13.73 12.86 0.36
C SER A 133 14.86 12.39 1.31
N ARG A 134 14.60 11.43 2.19
CA ARG A 134 15.53 11.04 3.27
C ARG A 134 15.89 9.57 3.21
N THR A 135 17.18 9.25 3.29
CA THR A 135 17.70 7.89 3.45
C THR A 135 17.51 7.36 4.87
N ALA A 136 17.68 6.05 5.06
CA ALA A 136 17.61 5.40 6.37
C ALA A 136 18.56 6.03 7.41
N ALA A 137 19.79 6.35 7.01
CA ALA A 137 20.77 7.03 7.87
C ALA A 137 20.26 8.41 8.32
N ARG A 138 19.65 9.17 7.42
CA ARG A 138 19.09 10.50 7.74
C ARG A 138 17.89 10.38 8.68
N ILE A 139 17.03 9.39 8.47
CA ILE A 139 15.91 9.09 9.38
C ILE A 139 16.43 8.73 10.77
N ALA A 140 17.47 7.89 10.87
CA ALA A 140 18.09 7.53 12.14
C ALA A 140 18.67 8.75 12.89
N THR A 141 19.32 9.68 12.18
CA THR A 141 19.83 10.94 12.79
C THR A 141 18.73 11.87 13.32
N ILE A 142 17.50 11.79 12.78
CA ILE A 142 16.38 12.59 13.27
C ILE A 142 15.73 11.92 14.49
N LEU A 143 15.68 10.59 14.51
CA LEU A 143 15.12 9.82 15.62
C LEU A 143 16.05 9.76 16.84
N SER A 144 17.36 9.89 16.64
CA SER A 144 18.37 9.80 17.71
C SER A 144 19.46 10.86 17.53
N VAL A 145 19.80 11.54 18.62
CA VAL A 145 20.82 12.62 18.67
C VAL A 145 22.23 12.11 18.35
N SER A 146 22.48 10.80 18.50
CA SER A 146 23.73 10.13 18.09
C SER A 146 23.41 8.69 17.65
N PRO A 147 23.05 8.48 16.38
CA PRO A 147 22.65 7.16 15.90
C PRO A 147 23.86 6.23 15.86
N SER A 148 23.75 5.12 16.58
CA SER A 148 24.70 4.02 16.45
C SER A 148 24.42 3.25 15.14
N GLN A 149 25.39 2.44 14.71
CA GLN A 149 25.20 1.54 13.56
C GLN A 149 23.99 0.61 13.78
N SER A 150 23.68 0.27 15.03
CA SER A 150 22.52 -0.56 15.37
C SER A 150 21.19 0.17 15.15
N ASP A 151 21.12 1.47 15.41
CA ASP A 151 19.92 2.28 15.17
C ASP A 151 19.61 2.41 13.68
N ILE A 152 20.66 2.58 12.87
CA ILE A 152 20.54 2.63 11.41
C ILE A 152 20.02 1.29 10.87
N GLN A 153 20.59 0.17 11.33
CA GLN A 153 20.13 -1.18 10.95
C GLN A 153 18.68 -1.44 11.37
N GLU A 154 18.30 -0.95 12.55
CA GLU A 154 16.92 -1.06 13.02
C GLU A 154 15.94 -0.24 12.16
N VAL A 155 16.32 0.99 11.78
CA VAL A 155 15.53 1.80 10.83
C VAL A 155 15.42 1.09 9.47
N ILE A 156 16.51 0.54 8.95
CA ILE A 156 16.52 -0.25 7.71
C ILE A 156 15.54 -1.42 7.81
N ARG A 157 15.57 -2.17 8.91
CA ARG A 157 14.66 -3.31 9.12
C ARG A 157 13.20 -2.89 9.14
N MET A 158 12.89 -1.75 9.75
CA MET A 158 11.52 -1.22 9.77
C MET A 158 11.08 -0.67 8.41
N LEU A 159 11.97 -0.05 7.65
CA LEU A 159 11.69 0.36 6.28
C LEU A 159 11.45 -0.87 5.38
N GLN A 160 12.21 -1.95 5.57
CA GLN A 160 11.95 -3.22 4.88
C GLN A 160 10.58 -3.80 5.23
N ASP A 161 10.17 -3.78 6.51
CA ASP A 161 8.83 -4.23 6.93
C ASP A 161 7.73 -3.34 6.32
N LEU A 162 7.89 -2.01 6.32
CA LEU A 162 6.96 -1.08 5.68
C LEU A 162 6.88 -1.29 4.16
N HIS A 163 8.01 -1.62 3.53
CA HIS A 163 8.07 -1.91 2.10
C HIS A 163 7.36 -3.24 1.77
N GLN A 164 7.61 -4.30 2.54
CA GLN A 164 6.91 -5.58 2.42
C GLN A 164 5.40 -5.46 2.66
N ARG A 165 4.98 -4.48 3.45
CA ARG A 165 3.56 -4.14 3.68
C ARG A 165 2.94 -3.28 2.57
N GLY A 166 3.71 -2.85 1.57
CA GLY A 166 3.22 -2.01 0.47
C GLY A 166 2.94 -0.56 0.86
N ILE A 167 3.44 -0.09 2.01
CA ILE A 167 3.18 1.28 2.50
C ILE A 167 4.17 2.27 1.86
N ILE A 168 5.40 1.82 1.65
CA ILE A 168 6.48 2.63 1.08
C ILE A 168 7.13 1.92 -0.10
N VAL A 169 7.60 2.72 -1.06
CA VAL A 169 8.40 2.31 -2.20
C VAL A 169 9.83 2.79 -1.98
N ALA A 170 10.78 1.94 -2.34
CA ALA A 170 12.20 2.27 -2.42
C ALA A 170 12.45 2.92 -3.78
N VAL A 171 12.90 4.18 -3.83
CA VAL A 171 13.25 4.88 -5.07
C VAL A 171 14.76 4.97 -5.17
N ASP A 172 15.36 4.27 -6.15
CA ASP A 172 16.78 4.39 -6.46
C ASP A 172 17.07 5.79 -7.02
N THR A 173 18.06 6.48 -6.45
CA THR A 173 18.64 7.72 -6.98
C THR A 173 19.75 7.44 -7.97
#